data_AF-A0A6I6DE38-F1
#
_entry.id   AF-A0A6I6DE38-F1
#
_cell.length_a   1.000
_cell.length_b   1.000
_cell.length_c   1.000
_cell.angle_alpha   90.00
_cell.angle_beta   90.00
_cell.angle_gamma   90.00
#
_symmetry.space_group_name_H-M   'P 1'
#
loop_
_entity.id
_entity.type
_entity.pdbx_description
1 polymer ?
#
loop_
_entity_poly.entity_id
_entity_poly.type
_entity_poly.pdbx_seq_one_letter_code
_entity_poly.pdbx_strand_id
1 'polypeptide(L)'
;MVENFGIKFIRKETHLALPTVTSIRLAQNLYDILFQYVINEEKESKLQEFIALLESHIKSKADGPFSIPISEISFLEDGLEELKLLNWMEVSVWIAEIIPDTDVDASLEYYENVFSSLSDYVKYKKISDNRILLYPYSLISY
;
A
#
# COMPACT_ATOMS: atom_id res chain seq x y z
N MET A 1 -10.62 19.68 17.44
CA MET A 1 -10.93 20.75 16.47
C MET A 1 -10.27 20.29 15.19
N VAL A 2 -11.00 20.15 14.08
CA VAL A 2 -10.36 19.78 12.80
C VAL A 2 -9.80 21.07 12.23
N GLU A 3 -8.48 21.18 12.18
CA GLU A 3 -7.80 22.31 11.56
C GLU A 3 -8.04 22.28 10.05
N ASN A 4 -8.09 23.45 9.42
CA ASN A 4 -8.27 23.51 7.96
C ASN A 4 -7.03 22.94 7.28
N PHE A 5 -7.23 22.05 6.32
CA PHE A 5 -6.15 21.51 5.49
C PHE A 5 -6.61 21.29 4.06
N GLY A 6 -5.65 21.36 3.14
CA GLY A 6 -5.83 20.94 1.75
C GLY A 6 -5.30 19.53 1.52
N ILE A 7 -5.86 18.85 0.53
CA ILE A 7 -5.28 17.61 -0.02
C ILE A 7 -4.86 17.88 -1.46
N LYS A 8 -3.58 17.72 -1.76
CA LYS A 8 -3.02 17.81 -3.10
C LYS A 8 -2.79 16.42 -3.66
N PHE A 9 -3.52 16.07 -4.72
CA PHE A 9 -3.30 14.84 -5.47
C PHE A 9 -2.04 15.00 -6.32
N ILE A 10 -1.00 14.21 -6.04
CA ILE A 10 0.29 14.28 -6.74
C ILE A 10 0.22 13.49 -8.04
N ARG A 11 -0.10 12.20 -7.94
CA ARG A 11 -0.17 11.28 -9.08
C ARG A 11 -1.00 10.04 -8.74
N LYS A 12 -1.39 9.34 -9.79
CA LYS A 12 -2.11 8.08 -9.70
C LYS A 12 -1.17 6.94 -10.08
N GLU A 13 -1.17 5.87 -9.30
CA GLU A 13 -0.38 4.67 -9.53
C GLU A 13 -1.29 3.44 -9.60
N THR A 14 -0.87 2.44 -10.36
CA THR A 14 -1.51 1.12 -10.36
C THR A 14 -0.73 0.24 -9.40
N HIS A 15 -1.40 -0.17 -8.33
CA HIS A 15 -0.85 -1.10 -7.35
C HIS A 15 -1.44 -2.48 -7.55
N LEU A 16 -0.69 -3.49 -7.15
CA LEU A 16 -1.25 -4.81 -6.88
C LEU A 16 -1.55 -4.89 -5.38
N ALA A 17 -2.79 -5.21 -5.03
CA ALA A 17 -3.28 -5.26 -3.66
C ALA A 17 -3.66 -6.68 -3.23
N LEU A 18 -3.29 -7.02 -2.00
CA LEU A 18 -3.69 -8.28 -1.39
C LEU A 18 -5.20 -8.23 -1.07
N PRO A 19 -5.96 -9.30 -1.35
CA PRO A 19 -7.35 -9.37 -0.94
C PRO A 19 -7.48 -9.35 0.58
N THR A 20 -8.53 -8.71 1.07
CA THR A 20 -8.82 -8.50 2.49
C THR A 20 -9.17 -9.78 3.26
N VAL A 21 -9.46 -10.88 2.55
CA VAL A 21 -9.96 -12.15 3.13
C VAL A 21 -8.85 -13.19 3.32
N THR A 22 -7.64 -12.94 2.83
CA THR A 22 -6.61 -14.00 2.75
C THR A 22 -5.84 -14.22 4.05
N SER A 23 -6.04 -15.41 4.61
CA SER A 23 -5.32 -15.94 5.78
C SER A 23 -3.82 -16.14 5.53
N ILE A 24 -3.04 -16.09 6.62
CA ILE A 24 -1.58 -16.29 6.73
C ILE A 24 -1.02 -17.46 5.90
N ARG A 25 -1.82 -18.49 5.59
CA ARG A 25 -1.41 -19.63 4.74
C ARG A 25 -1.04 -19.23 3.31
N LEU A 26 -1.45 -18.06 2.82
CA LEU A 26 -1.07 -17.62 1.48
C LEU A 26 0.42 -17.30 1.34
N ALA A 27 1.07 -16.72 2.35
CA ALA A 27 2.44 -16.25 2.22
C ALA A 27 3.46 -17.38 1.94
N GLN A 28 3.26 -18.55 2.56
CA GLN A 28 4.13 -19.72 2.35
C GLN A 28 3.95 -20.31 0.94
N ASN A 29 2.72 -20.47 0.47
CA ASN A 29 2.47 -20.95 -0.90
C ASN A 29 2.90 -19.92 -1.96
N LEU A 30 2.78 -18.62 -1.65
CA LEU A 30 3.23 -17.53 -2.52
C LEU A 30 4.75 -17.61 -2.73
N TYR A 31 5.50 -17.93 -1.67
CA TYR A 31 6.95 -18.02 -1.73
C TYR A 31 7.40 -19.08 -2.73
N ASP A 32 6.89 -20.30 -2.60
CA ASP A 32 7.26 -21.42 -3.49
C ASP A 32 6.89 -21.14 -4.95
N ILE A 33 5.75 -20.50 -5.18
CA ILE A 33 5.29 -20.14 -6.53
C ILE A 33 6.14 -19.01 -7.10
N LEU A 34 6.46 -17.96 -6.34
CA LEU A 34 7.19 -16.81 -6.89
C LEU A 34 8.67 -17.08 -7.12
N PHE A 35 9.28 -17.99 -6.34
CA PHE A 35 10.70 -18.32 -6.47
C PHE A 35 11.02 -18.94 -7.85
N GLN A 36 10.06 -19.62 -8.48
CA GLN A 36 10.27 -20.21 -9.81
C GLN A 36 10.47 -19.17 -10.93
N TYR A 37 10.10 -17.91 -10.70
CA TYR A 37 10.26 -16.80 -11.65
C TYR A 37 11.53 -15.97 -11.40
N VAL A 38 12.27 -16.29 -10.35
CA VAL A 38 13.54 -15.67 -10.02
C VAL A 38 14.68 -16.49 -10.61
N ILE A 39 15.41 -15.88 -11.54
CA ILE A 39 16.48 -16.56 -12.30
C ILE A 39 17.89 -16.02 -11.98
N ASN A 40 18.00 -14.99 -11.14
CA ASN A 40 19.28 -14.39 -10.75
C ASN A 40 19.23 -13.82 -9.32
N GLU A 41 20.40 -13.54 -8.75
CA GLU A 41 20.56 -13.05 -7.38
C GLU A 41 19.85 -11.70 -7.13
N GLU A 42 19.82 -10.82 -8.13
CA GLU A 42 19.17 -9.51 -8.01
C GLU A 42 17.64 -9.65 -7.86
N LYS A 43 17.01 -10.48 -8.69
CA LYS A 43 15.58 -10.78 -8.60
C LYS A 43 15.25 -11.52 -7.31
N GLU A 44 16.17 -12.34 -6.81
CA GLU A 44 16.00 -13.04 -5.53
C GLU A 44 15.97 -12.07 -4.37
N SER A 45 16.91 -11.12 -4.33
CA SER A 45 16.92 -10.05 -3.33
C SER A 45 15.61 -9.25 -3.35
N LYS A 46 15.14 -8.86 -4.54
CA LYS A 46 13.87 -8.13 -4.69
C LYS A 46 12.66 -8.94 -4.24
N LEU A 47 12.64 -10.25 -4.50
CA LEU A 47 11.59 -11.14 -4.02
C LEU A 47 11.62 -11.25 -2.49
N GLN A 48 12.80 -11.40 -1.89
CA GLN A 48 12.94 -11.46 -0.44
C GLN A 48 12.47 -10.16 0.23
N GLU A 49 12.79 -9.00 -0.34
CA GLU A 49 12.29 -7.69 0.12
C GLU A 49 10.76 -7.61 0.04
N PHE A 50 10.17 -8.00 -1.10
CA PHE A 50 8.71 -8.02 -1.27
C PHE A 50 8.02 -8.92 -0.23
N ILE A 51 8.56 -10.13 -0.01
CA ILE A 51 8.04 -11.08 0.98
C ILE A 51 8.16 -10.50 2.39
N ALA A 52 9.29 -9.86 2.73
CA ALA A 52 9.47 -9.22 4.04
C ALA A 52 8.45 -8.10 4.28
N LEU A 53 8.15 -7.29 3.26
CA LEU A 53 7.10 -6.26 3.32
C LEU A 53 5.72 -6.88 3.54
N LEU A 54 5.39 -7.96 2.84
CA LEU A 54 4.13 -8.68 2.99
C LEU A 54 3.98 -9.28 4.39
N GLU A 55 5.02 -9.96 4.90
CA GLU A 55 5.01 -10.51 6.26
C GLU A 55 4.87 -9.44 7.33
N SER A 56 5.60 -8.33 7.18
CA SER A 56 5.52 -7.18 8.09
C SER A 56 4.10 -6.63 8.13
N HIS A 57 3.44 -6.50 6.98
CA HIS A 57 2.05 -6.06 6.92
C HIS A 57 1.10 -7.02 7.63
N ILE A 58 1.22 -8.33 7.38
CA ILE A 58 0.39 -9.37 8.03
C ILE A 58 0.56 -9.34 9.56
N LYS A 59 1.79 -9.13 10.04
CA LYS A 59 2.11 -9.08 11.48
C LYS A 59 1.66 -7.77 12.14
N SER A 60 1.66 -6.66 11.41
CA SER A 60 1.52 -5.30 11.98
C SER A 60 0.09 -4.82 12.23
N LYS A 61 -0.96 -5.60 11.90
CA LYS A 61 -2.37 -5.13 11.98
C LYS A 61 -2.54 -3.72 11.38
N ALA A 62 -1.87 -3.44 10.26
CA ALA A 62 -1.81 -2.10 9.71
C ALA A 62 -3.21 -1.58 9.34
N ASP A 63 -3.45 -0.29 9.57
CA ASP A 63 -4.65 0.39 9.10
C ASP A 63 -4.55 0.64 7.59
N GLY A 64 -5.06 -0.30 6.80
CA GLY A 64 -5.16 -0.20 5.34
C GLY A 64 -4.80 -1.50 4.63
N PRO A 65 -5.17 -1.66 3.34
CA PRO A 65 -4.82 -2.86 2.59
C PRO A 65 -3.31 -2.92 2.30
N PHE A 66 -2.75 -4.12 2.21
CA PHE A 66 -1.45 -4.29 1.57
C PHE A 66 -1.57 -3.95 0.09
N SER A 67 -0.70 -3.07 -0.37
CA SER A 67 -0.56 -2.79 -1.79
C SER A 67 0.87 -2.35 -2.09
N ILE A 68 1.31 -2.62 -3.32
CA ILE A 68 2.61 -2.23 -3.83
C ILE A 68 2.48 -1.76 -5.30
N PRO A 69 3.21 -0.73 -5.74
CA PRO A 69 3.21 -0.33 -7.15
C PRO A 69 3.63 -1.48 -8.06
N ILE A 70 2.92 -1.69 -9.17
CA ILE A 70 3.28 -2.74 -10.14
C ILE A 70 4.71 -2.56 -10.66
N SER A 71 5.19 -1.32 -10.78
CA SER A 71 6.56 -1.05 -11.19
C SER A 71 7.60 -1.68 -10.28
N GLU A 72 7.34 -1.78 -8.97
CA GLU A 72 8.28 -2.35 -7.98
C GLU A 72 8.32 -3.88 -8.03
N ILE A 73 7.24 -4.52 -8.48
CA ILE A 73 7.14 -5.98 -8.63
C ILE A 73 7.23 -6.45 -10.08
N SER A 74 7.49 -5.55 -11.02
CA SER A 74 7.60 -5.84 -12.46
C SER A 74 8.66 -6.89 -12.80
N PHE A 75 9.66 -7.08 -11.93
CA PHE A 75 10.71 -8.09 -12.08
C PHE A 75 10.20 -9.54 -12.03
N LEU A 76 9.00 -9.76 -11.48
CA LEU A 76 8.35 -11.07 -11.40
C LEU A 76 7.84 -11.56 -12.77
N GLU A 77 7.69 -10.67 -13.76
CA GLU A 77 7.25 -11.01 -15.12
C GLU A 77 5.98 -11.88 -15.08
N ASP A 78 6.03 -13.13 -15.55
CA ASP A 78 4.92 -14.09 -15.54
C ASP A 78 4.38 -14.38 -14.13
N GLY A 79 5.22 -14.22 -13.09
CA GLY A 79 4.80 -14.32 -11.70
C GLY A 79 3.72 -13.30 -11.30
N LEU A 80 3.60 -12.18 -12.02
CA LEU A 80 2.49 -11.23 -11.81
C LEU A 80 1.14 -11.83 -12.17
N GLU A 81 1.09 -12.67 -13.21
CA GLU A 81 -0.15 -13.34 -13.62
C GLU A 81 -0.56 -14.40 -12.59
N GLU A 82 0.42 -15.12 -12.00
CA GLU A 82 0.15 -16.02 -10.87
C GLU A 82 -0.45 -15.29 -9.67
N LEU A 83 0.04 -14.09 -9.35
CA LEU A 83 -0.53 -13.27 -8.28
C LEU A 83 -2.01 -12.94 -8.56
N LYS A 84 -2.36 -12.61 -9.81
CA LYS A 84 -3.75 -12.38 -10.21
C LYS A 84 -4.61 -13.63 -10.05
N LEU A 85 -4.09 -14.81 -10.40
CA LEU A 85 -4.76 -16.10 -10.17
C LEU A 85 -5.01 -16.37 -8.67
N LEU A 86 -4.14 -15.84 -7.80
CA LEU A 86 -4.30 -15.87 -6.34
C LEU A 86 -5.20 -14.74 -5.81
N ASN A 87 -6.02 -14.13 -6.67
CA ASN A 87 -6.96 -13.05 -6.38
C ASN A 87 -6.31 -11.74 -5.91
N TRP A 88 -5.05 -11.49 -6.26
CA TRP A 88 -4.49 -10.15 -6.11
C TRP A 88 -5.15 -9.22 -7.12
N MET A 89 -5.55 -8.03 -6.66
CA MET A 89 -6.32 -7.09 -7.45
C MET A 89 -5.44 -5.93 -7.92
N GLU A 90 -5.56 -5.55 -9.19
CA GLU A 90 -5.02 -4.28 -9.66
C GLU A 90 -5.91 -3.14 -9.19
N VAL A 91 -5.30 -2.18 -8.50
CA VAL A 91 -6.01 -1.08 -7.86
C VAL A 91 -5.37 0.26 -8.20
N SER A 92 -6.25 1.22 -8.51
CA SER A 92 -5.89 2.59 -8.79
C SER A 92 -5.71 3.36 -7.49
N VAL A 93 -4.47 3.67 -7.11
CA VAL A 93 -4.12 4.37 -5.87
C VAL A 93 -3.70 5.80 -6.18
N TRP A 94 -4.17 6.76 -5.37
CA TRP A 94 -3.69 8.13 -5.45
C TRP A 94 -2.62 8.38 -4.39
N ILE A 95 -1.49 8.94 -4.81
CA ILE A 95 -0.55 9.57 -3.89
C ILE A 95 -1.03 10.99 -3.64
N ALA A 96 -1.30 11.30 -2.38
CA ALA A 96 -1.76 12.61 -1.96
C ALA A 96 -0.87 13.18 -0.85
N GLU A 97 -0.78 14.50 -0.83
CA GLU A 97 -0.03 15.27 0.17
C GLU A 97 -0.98 16.20 0.91
N ILE A 98 -0.86 16.21 2.24
CA ILE A 98 -1.57 17.15 3.10
C ILE A 98 -0.85 18.49 3.05
N ILE A 99 -1.60 19.52 2.71
CA ILE A 99 -1.12 20.90 2.66
C ILE A 99 -1.74 21.65 3.84
N PRO A 100 -0.94 22.09 4.83
CA PRO A 100 -1.46 22.91 5.91
C PRO A 100 -1.98 24.25 5.38
N ASP A 101 -2.97 24.82 6.05
CA ASP A 101 -3.43 26.18 5.75
C ASP A 101 -2.33 27.21 6.08
N THR A 102 -2.47 28.42 5.54
CA THR A 102 -1.54 29.51 5.82
C THR A 102 -1.60 29.82 7.31
N ASP A 103 -0.45 29.96 7.97
CA ASP A 103 -0.29 30.24 9.41
C ASP A 103 -0.47 29.05 10.37
N VAL A 104 -0.53 27.81 9.88
CA VAL A 104 -0.51 26.60 10.72
C VAL A 104 0.92 26.06 10.90
N ASP A 105 1.27 25.67 12.13
CA ASP A 105 2.52 24.95 12.41
C ASP A 105 2.44 23.52 11.88
N ALA A 106 3.18 23.24 10.81
CA ALA A 106 3.22 21.95 10.12
C ALA A 106 4.07 20.90 10.88
N SER A 107 3.81 20.75 12.18
CA SER A 107 4.47 19.80 13.06
C SER A 107 4.03 18.35 12.81
N LEU A 108 4.75 17.37 13.35
CA LEU A 108 4.36 15.96 13.27
C LEU A 108 2.99 15.72 13.93
N GLU A 109 2.75 16.34 15.08
CA GLU A 109 1.48 16.25 15.82
C GLU A 109 0.31 16.77 15.00
N TYR A 110 0.51 17.86 14.24
CA TYR A 110 -0.50 18.36 13.30
C TYR A 110 -0.91 17.31 12.28
N TYR A 111 0.06 16.69 11.58
CA TYR A 111 -0.26 15.68 10.58
C TYR A 111 -0.92 14.43 11.18
N GLU A 112 -0.50 14.00 12.37
CA GLU A 112 -1.14 12.90 13.08
C GLU A 112 -2.61 13.20 13.40
N ASN A 113 -2.92 14.42 13.84
CA ASN A 113 -4.30 14.86 14.08
C ASN A 113 -5.14 14.92 12.80
N VAL A 114 -4.56 15.42 11.69
CA VAL A 114 -5.23 15.43 10.38
C VAL A 114 -5.51 14.00 9.91
N PHE A 115 -4.54 13.11 10.00
CA PHE A 115 -4.69 11.72 9.59
C PHE A 115 -5.72 10.98 10.45
N SER A 116 -5.68 11.15 11.77
CA SER A 116 -6.70 10.62 12.66
C SER A 116 -8.10 11.08 12.24
N SER A 117 -8.28 12.36 11.93
CA SER A 117 -9.57 12.91 11.48
C SER A 117 -9.98 12.39 10.09
N LEU A 118 -9.02 12.20 9.18
CA LEU A 118 -9.28 11.70 7.83
C LEU A 118 -9.69 10.22 7.83
N SER A 119 -9.23 9.46 8.83
CA SER A 119 -9.46 8.01 8.95
C SER A 119 -10.95 7.63 9.05
N ASP A 120 -11.79 8.58 9.52
CA ASP A 120 -13.24 8.41 9.61
C ASP A 120 -13.93 8.41 8.23
N TYR A 121 -13.29 8.99 7.21
CA TYR A 121 -13.90 9.24 5.90
C TYR A 121 -13.25 8.43 4.78
N VAL A 122 -11.94 8.15 4.88
CA VAL A 122 -11.17 7.51 3.81
C VAL A 122 -10.19 6.52 4.40
N LYS A 123 -10.06 5.32 3.79
CA LYS A 123 -8.92 4.45 4.10
C LYS A 123 -7.70 4.93 3.35
N TYR A 124 -6.62 5.09 4.08
CA TYR A 124 -5.34 5.50 3.54
C TYR A 124 -4.21 4.68 4.16
N LYS A 125 -3.04 4.70 3.53
CA LYS A 125 -1.78 4.20 4.11
C LYS A 125 -0.78 5.35 4.16
N LYS A 126 -0.19 5.62 5.33
CA LYS A 126 0.86 6.64 5.49
C LYS A 126 2.14 6.18 4.78
N ILE A 127 2.76 7.08 4.00
CA ILE A 127 4.07 6.84 3.34
C ILE A 127 5.16 7.78 3.83
N SER A 128 4.78 8.97 4.33
CA SER A 128 5.67 9.91 5.00
C SER A 128 4.85 10.77 5.96
N ASP A 129 5.49 11.72 6.64
CA ASP A 129 4.82 12.58 7.62
C ASP A 129 3.65 13.37 7.08
N ASN A 130 3.67 13.74 5.80
CA ASN A 130 2.63 14.55 5.16
C ASN A 130 1.99 13.87 3.94
N ARG A 131 2.35 12.63 3.61
CA ARG A 131 1.84 11.94 2.42
C ARG A 131 1.21 10.61 2.72
N ILE A 132 0.18 10.32 1.93
CA ILE A 132 -0.65 9.13 2.04
C ILE A 132 -0.96 8.54 0.67
N LEU A 133 -1.20 7.23 0.69
CA LEU A 133 -1.87 6.51 -0.36
C LEU A 133 -3.36 6.50 -0.08
N LEU A 134 -4.16 7.02 -1.00
CA LEU A 134 -5.62 6.99 -0.95
C LEU A 134 -6.15 5.85 -1.81
N TYR A 135 -6.97 4.99 -1.19
CA TYR A 135 -7.52 3.82 -1.85
C TYR A 135 -8.95 4.08 -2.35
N PRO A 136 -9.36 3.47 -3.47
CA PRO A 136 -10.72 3.57 -3.97
C PRO A 136 -11.71 2.90 -3.01
N TYR A 137 -12.89 3.51 -2.87
CA TYR A 137 -13.95 3.04 -1.98
C TYR A 137 -14.37 1.58 -2.21
N SER A 138 -14.30 1.12 -3.46
CA SER A 138 -14.64 -0.26 -3.86
C SER A 138 -13.78 -1.34 -3.20
N LEU A 139 -12.62 -0.99 -2.63
CA LEU A 139 -11.78 -1.91 -1.86
C LEU A 139 -12.09 -1.93 -0.37
N ILE A 140 -12.92 -0.99 0.08
CA ILE A 140 -13.17 -0.68 1.48
C ILE A 140 -14.61 -1.05 1.87
N SER A 141 -15.55 -1.05 0.90
CA SER A 141 -16.94 -1.44 1.11
C SER A 141 -17.15 -2.95 0.98
N TYR A 142 -17.66 -3.57 2.04
CA TYR A 142 -18.31 -4.88 2.02
C TYR A 142 -19.82 -4.72 1.93
#